data_AF-A0A0J6T0J7-F1
#
_entry.id   AF-A0A0J6T0J7-F1
#
_cell.length_a   1.000
_cell.length_b   1.000
_cell.length_c   1.000
_cell.angle_alpha   90.00
_cell.angle_beta   90.00
_cell.angle_gamma   90.00
#
_symmetry.space_group_name_H-M   'P 1'
#
loop_
_entity.id
_entity.type
_entity.pdbx_description
1 polymer ?
#
loop_
_entity_poly.entity_id
_entity_poly.type
_entity_poly.pdbx_seq_one_letter_code
_entity_poly.pdbx_strand_id
1 'polypeptide(L)'
;RGRRSAAAALARAHDAAGFLGKAAIQVRDRHGFFISRVFQAFINEAAAMVGEGVAPVLVENAALQAGYPSGPLAVIDDASLSFAAQGIAGAREAARARGEPPGDHPGERVILELLAEGRAGRRAGAGFYDHDGDARRLWPGLSRYRQASDLSLIGAGERFLLVQIAEVLRAVRDGVIGSAAEINVGAVEATGFPRWTGGPITYLDLIGHEAGLLRARDLAARHGPRFAWPVADASGLAALLASLRRPVAGPAA
;
A
#
# COMPACT_ATOMS: atom_id res chain seq x y z
N ARG A 1 -7.99 -3.82 17.69
CA ARG A 1 -7.76 -4.26 19.09
C ARG A 1 -6.76 -3.31 19.77
N GLY A 2 -7.26 -2.48 20.68
CA GLY A 2 -6.43 -1.65 21.56
C GLY A 2 -5.99 -2.40 22.83
N ARG A 3 -5.20 -1.74 23.68
CA ARG A 3 -4.66 -2.33 24.93
C ARG A 3 -5.75 -2.79 25.91
N ARG A 4 -6.90 -2.10 25.93
CA ARG A 4 -8.02 -2.35 26.85
C ARG A 4 -9.24 -3.01 26.18
N SER A 5 -9.11 -3.51 24.94
CA SER A 5 -10.23 -4.14 24.24
C SER A 5 -10.54 -5.53 24.82
N ALA A 6 -11.74 -5.70 25.38
CA ALA A 6 -12.23 -6.99 25.87
C ALA A 6 -12.60 -7.96 24.73
N ALA A 7 -12.45 -9.26 24.94
CA ALA A 7 -12.78 -10.29 23.94
C ALA A 7 -14.25 -10.21 23.47
N ALA A 8 -15.19 -10.00 24.40
CA ALA A 8 -16.61 -9.86 24.08
C ALA A 8 -16.94 -8.60 23.25
N ALA A 9 -16.11 -7.55 23.32
CA ALA A 9 -16.28 -6.37 22.47
C ALA A 9 -15.79 -6.66 21.04
N LEU A 10 -14.67 -7.39 20.91
CA LEU A 10 -14.13 -7.80 19.60
C LEU A 10 -15.09 -8.76 18.89
N ALA A 11 -15.64 -9.75 19.61
CA ALA A 11 -16.63 -10.68 19.05
C ALA A 11 -17.88 -9.95 18.54
N ARG A 12 -18.48 -9.07 19.37
CA ARG A 12 -19.66 -8.29 18.95
C ARG A 12 -19.39 -7.39 17.74
N ALA A 13 -18.21 -6.79 17.65
CA ALA A 13 -17.84 -5.99 16.48
C ALA A 13 -17.70 -6.86 15.22
N HIS A 14 -17.17 -8.08 15.36
CA HIS A 14 -17.08 -9.04 14.27
C HIS A 14 -18.47 -9.51 13.81
N ASP A 15 -19.36 -9.85 14.74
CA ASP A 15 -20.74 -10.26 14.44
C ASP A 15 -21.52 -9.13 13.76
N ALA A 16 -21.35 -7.89 14.22
CA ALA A 16 -21.99 -6.72 13.61
C ALA A 16 -21.53 -6.50 12.16
N ALA A 17 -20.25 -6.70 11.86
CA ALA A 17 -19.76 -6.64 10.49
C ALA A 17 -20.37 -7.74 9.62
N GLY A 18 -20.47 -8.97 10.16
CA GLY A 18 -21.13 -10.09 9.49
C GLY A 18 -22.61 -9.81 9.19
N PHE A 19 -23.34 -9.22 10.15
CA PHE A 19 -24.73 -8.79 9.97
C PHE A 19 -24.90 -7.76 8.85
N LEU A 20 -23.90 -6.90 8.64
CA LEU A 20 -23.87 -5.92 7.54
C LEU A 20 -23.36 -6.52 6.21
N GLY A 21 -23.12 -7.83 6.14
CA GLY A 21 -22.56 -8.49 4.97
C GLY A 21 -21.12 -8.07 4.66
N LYS A 22 -20.37 -7.63 5.68
CA LYS A 22 -18.97 -7.20 5.55
C LYS A 22 -18.02 -8.21 6.18
N ALA A 23 -16.93 -8.50 5.48
CA ALA A 23 -15.83 -9.26 6.06
C ALA A 23 -15.06 -8.41 7.07
N ALA A 24 -15.03 -8.83 8.34
CA ALA A 24 -14.22 -8.19 9.36
C ALA A 24 -12.81 -8.78 9.38
N ILE A 25 -11.82 -7.91 9.55
CA ILE A 25 -10.44 -8.31 9.86
C ILE A 25 -10.02 -7.71 11.20
N GLN A 26 -9.32 -8.49 12.01
CA GLN A 26 -8.86 -8.05 13.33
C GLN A 26 -7.40 -7.62 13.30
N VAL A 27 -7.18 -6.31 13.46
CA VAL A 27 -5.84 -5.72 13.57
C VAL A 27 -5.54 -5.23 14.98
N ARG A 28 -4.27 -5.18 15.36
CA ARG A 28 -3.81 -4.50 16.58
C ARG A 28 -3.71 -3.00 16.34
N ASP A 29 -4.00 -2.24 17.39
CA ASP A 29 -3.88 -0.79 17.40
C ASP A 29 -2.40 -0.38 17.38
N ARG A 30 -1.96 0.09 16.22
CA ARG A 30 -0.62 0.53 15.86
C ARG A 30 -0.77 1.61 14.79
N HIS A 31 0.24 2.48 14.67
CA HIS A 31 0.22 3.57 13.71
C HIS A 31 -0.15 3.09 12.30
N GLY A 32 -1.15 3.73 11.69
CA GLY A 32 -1.64 3.44 10.33
C GLY A 32 -2.50 2.17 10.18
N PHE A 33 -2.78 1.43 11.26
CA PHE A 33 -3.45 0.11 11.19
C PHE A 33 -2.82 -0.78 10.10
N PHE A 34 -3.58 -1.67 9.46
CA PHE A 34 -3.08 -2.50 8.35
C PHE A 34 -3.39 -1.85 7.00
N ILE A 35 -4.68 -1.59 6.73
CA ILE A 35 -5.14 -1.11 5.42
C ILE A 35 -4.50 0.22 5.02
N SER A 36 -4.46 1.20 5.92
CA SER A 36 -3.90 2.51 5.57
C SER A 36 -2.40 2.43 5.28
N ARG A 37 -1.63 1.58 5.98
CA ARG A 37 -0.20 1.36 5.66
C ARG A 37 -0.02 0.83 4.24
N VAL A 38 -0.74 -0.25 3.90
CA VAL A 38 -0.63 -0.91 2.59
C VAL A 38 -1.17 -0.01 1.45
N PHE A 39 -2.22 0.76 1.73
CA PHE A 39 -2.75 1.74 0.78
C PHE A 39 -1.77 2.90 0.54
N GLN A 40 -1.19 3.45 1.60
CA GLN A 40 -0.19 4.53 1.51
C GLN A 40 1.05 4.08 0.72
N ALA A 41 1.51 2.84 0.89
CA ALA A 41 2.62 2.29 0.11
C ALA A 41 2.35 2.31 -1.39
N PHE A 42 1.13 1.97 -1.82
CA PHE A 42 0.73 1.98 -3.23
C PHE A 42 0.70 3.39 -3.82
N ILE A 43 0.05 4.33 -3.12
CA ILE A 43 -0.10 5.68 -3.64
C ILE A 43 1.21 6.49 -3.60
N ASN A 44 2.02 6.30 -2.56
CA ASN A 44 3.31 6.97 -2.45
C ASN A 44 4.26 6.46 -3.54
N GLU A 45 4.21 5.18 -3.90
CA GLU A 45 5.01 4.62 -4.98
C GLU A 45 4.62 5.18 -6.35
N ALA A 46 3.33 5.44 -6.58
CA ALA A 46 2.88 6.08 -7.81
C ALA A 46 3.40 7.51 -7.91
N ALA A 47 3.29 8.28 -6.82
CA ALA A 47 3.86 9.62 -6.75
C ALA A 47 5.39 9.61 -6.91
N ALA A 48 6.08 8.60 -6.34
CA ALA A 48 7.52 8.42 -6.52
C ALA A 48 7.88 8.17 -7.98
N MET A 49 7.17 7.28 -8.68
CA MET A 49 7.42 7.04 -10.11
C MET A 49 7.21 8.29 -10.96
N VAL A 50 6.18 9.10 -10.66
CA VAL A 50 6.00 10.40 -11.33
C VAL A 50 7.20 11.31 -11.05
N GLY A 51 7.66 11.41 -9.79
CA GLY A 51 8.82 12.22 -9.41
C GLY A 51 10.17 11.72 -9.93
N GLU A 52 10.28 10.43 -10.25
CA GLU A 52 11.39 9.78 -10.95
C GLU A 52 11.31 9.98 -12.48
N GLY A 53 10.25 10.64 -12.97
CA GLY A 53 10.06 11.03 -14.36
C GLY A 53 9.37 10.01 -15.25
N VAL A 54 8.81 8.95 -14.67
CA VAL A 54 7.94 8.00 -15.37
C VAL A 54 6.69 8.73 -15.86
N ALA A 55 6.30 8.48 -17.11
CA ALA A 55 5.11 9.09 -17.69
C ALA A 55 3.85 8.73 -16.86
N PRO A 56 3.03 9.71 -16.40
CA PRO A 56 1.86 9.44 -15.57
C PRO A 56 0.87 8.43 -16.19
N VAL A 57 0.70 8.48 -17.52
CA VAL A 57 -0.10 7.49 -18.27
C VAL A 57 0.44 6.07 -18.11
N LEU A 58 1.76 5.89 -18.08
CA LEU A 58 2.38 4.58 -17.87
C LEU A 58 2.14 4.12 -16.43
N VAL A 59 2.31 5.00 -15.45
CA VAL A 59 2.06 4.71 -14.03
C VAL A 59 0.63 4.22 -13.81
N GLU A 60 -0.35 4.90 -14.42
CA GLU A 60 -1.77 4.52 -14.36
C GLU A 60 -2.01 3.14 -15.00
N ASN A 61 -1.56 2.96 -16.25
CA ASN A 61 -1.80 1.73 -16.98
C ASN A 61 -1.03 0.53 -16.43
N ALA A 62 0.11 0.74 -15.77
CA ALA A 62 0.89 -0.31 -15.13
C ALA A 62 0.11 -0.97 -13.98
N ALA A 63 -0.57 -0.16 -13.16
CA ALA A 63 -1.44 -0.69 -12.11
C ALA A 63 -2.64 -1.44 -12.70
N LEU A 64 -3.30 -0.87 -13.72
CA LEU A 64 -4.41 -1.55 -14.39
C LEU A 64 -3.98 -2.89 -15.01
N GLN A 65 -2.83 -2.92 -15.68
CA GLN A 65 -2.28 -4.16 -16.25
C GLN A 65 -1.89 -5.17 -15.17
N ALA A 66 -1.36 -4.72 -14.04
CA ALA A 66 -1.08 -5.58 -12.89
C ALA A 66 -2.37 -6.12 -12.23
N GLY A 67 -3.54 -5.61 -12.60
CA GLY A 67 -4.85 -6.08 -12.16
C GLY A 67 -5.46 -5.29 -11.01
N TYR A 68 -4.97 -4.07 -10.75
CA TYR A 68 -5.63 -3.15 -9.83
C TYR A 68 -6.93 -2.61 -10.46
N PRO A 69 -7.99 -2.37 -9.67
CA PRO A 69 -9.29 -1.95 -10.19
C PRO A 69 -9.30 -0.50 -10.71
N SER A 70 -8.32 0.29 -10.27
CA SER A 70 -8.18 1.69 -10.62
C SER A 70 -6.72 2.03 -10.59
N GLY A 71 -6.33 2.94 -11.46
CA GLY A 71 -4.96 3.40 -11.48
C GLY A 71 -4.67 4.35 -10.30
N PRO A 72 -3.41 4.40 -9.84
CA PRO A 72 -3.07 4.94 -8.53
C PRO A 72 -3.15 6.46 -8.41
N LEU A 73 -2.87 7.25 -9.46
CA LEU A 73 -2.93 8.72 -9.30
C LEU A 73 -4.38 9.17 -9.23
N ALA A 74 -5.26 8.52 -9.98
CA ALA A 74 -6.70 8.63 -9.83
C ALA A 74 -7.17 8.27 -8.41
N VAL A 75 -6.65 7.17 -7.85
CA VAL A 75 -6.95 6.75 -6.46
C VAL A 75 -6.48 7.80 -5.45
N ILE A 76 -5.32 8.44 -5.67
CA ILE A 76 -4.86 9.56 -4.82
C ILE A 76 -5.83 10.73 -4.89
N ASP A 77 -6.28 11.11 -6.08
CA ASP A 77 -7.20 12.22 -6.26
C ASP A 77 -8.56 11.96 -5.61
N ASP A 78 -9.09 10.73 -5.73
CA ASP A 78 -10.35 10.31 -5.11
C ASP A 78 -10.24 10.28 -3.57
N ALA A 79 -9.11 9.80 -3.04
CA ALA A 79 -8.84 9.81 -1.59
C ALA A 79 -8.53 11.21 -1.03
N SER A 80 -8.00 12.11 -1.86
CA SER A 80 -7.34 13.40 -1.56
C SER A 80 -5.85 13.30 -1.25
N LEU A 81 -5.07 14.21 -1.84
CA LEU A 81 -3.65 14.40 -1.52
C LEU A 81 -3.45 14.85 -0.06
N SER A 82 -4.43 15.52 0.53
CA SER A 82 -4.39 15.91 1.95
C SER A 82 -4.37 14.68 2.87
N PHE A 83 -5.08 13.61 2.50
CA PHE A 83 -5.01 12.33 3.22
C PHE A 83 -3.62 11.69 3.09
N ALA A 84 -3.00 11.75 1.91
CA ALA A 84 -1.63 11.28 1.73
C ALA A 84 -0.64 12.08 2.61
N ALA A 85 -0.76 13.41 2.65
CA ALA A 85 0.05 14.28 3.52
C ALA A 85 -0.16 14.01 5.02
N GLN A 86 -1.38 13.70 5.46
CA GLN A 86 -1.64 13.28 6.84
C GLN A 86 -0.92 11.96 7.18
N GLY A 87 -0.90 11.00 6.25
CA GLY A 87 -0.13 9.78 6.40
C GLY A 87 1.38 10.03 6.57
N ILE A 88 1.92 10.93 5.75
CA ILE A 88 3.33 11.37 5.83
C ILE A 88 3.62 11.98 7.22
N ALA A 89 2.79 12.93 7.65
CA ALA A 89 2.95 13.59 8.95
C ALA A 89 2.89 12.59 10.11
N GLY A 90 1.92 11.69 10.10
CA GLY A 90 1.77 10.67 11.13
C GLY A 90 2.94 9.68 11.15
N ALA A 91 3.48 9.29 9.99
CA ALA A 91 4.65 8.41 9.92
C ALA A 91 5.89 9.08 10.53
N ARG A 92 6.10 10.38 10.26
CA ARG A 92 7.18 11.18 10.86
C ARG A 92 7.03 11.30 12.38
N GLU A 93 5.82 11.53 12.88
CA GLU A 93 5.54 11.57 14.31
C GLU A 93 5.85 10.21 14.97
N ALA A 94 5.40 9.11 14.35
CA ALA A 94 5.65 7.77 14.85
C ALA A 94 7.15 7.42 14.86
N ALA A 95 7.92 7.85 13.86
CA ALA A 95 9.38 7.69 13.84
C ALA A 95 10.05 8.47 14.97
N ARG A 96 9.67 9.75 15.14
CA ARG A 96 10.16 10.58 16.26
C ARG A 96 9.88 9.96 17.63
N ALA A 97 8.68 9.40 17.82
CA ALA A 97 8.30 8.72 19.05
C ALA A 97 9.14 7.47 19.35
N ARG A 98 9.77 6.87 18.32
CA ARG A 98 10.71 5.74 18.46
C ARG A 98 12.18 6.17 18.52
N GLY A 99 12.47 7.47 18.40
CA GLY A 99 13.85 7.96 18.28
C GLY A 99 14.51 7.61 16.94
N GLU A 100 13.72 7.31 15.91
CA GLU A 100 14.18 7.01 14.57
C GLU A 100 14.16 8.29 13.70
N PRO A 101 15.07 8.44 12.73
CA PRO A 101 14.97 9.52 11.76
C PRO A 101 13.67 9.38 10.97
N PRO A 102 13.02 10.50 10.60
CA PRO A 102 11.87 10.45 9.70
C PRO A 102 12.31 9.80 8.38
N GLY A 103 11.47 8.91 7.85
CA GLY A 103 11.69 8.38 6.51
C GLY A 103 11.65 9.50 5.46
N ASP A 104 12.37 9.30 4.37
CA ASP A 104 12.37 10.17 3.20
C ASP A 104 11.87 9.38 1.99
N HIS A 105 10.55 9.37 1.80
CA HIS A 105 9.95 8.68 0.66
C HIS A 105 9.88 9.64 -0.54
N PRO A 106 10.43 9.30 -1.72
CA PRO A 106 10.56 10.24 -2.84
C PRO A 106 9.21 10.77 -3.36
N GLY A 107 8.14 9.98 -3.25
CA GLY A 107 6.78 10.40 -3.59
C GLY A 107 6.22 11.53 -2.71
N GLU A 108 6.73 11.73 -1.49
CA GLU A 108 6.25 12.80 -0.58
C GLU A 108 6.46 14.18 -1.20
N ARG A 109 7.61 14.39 -1.86
CA ARG A 109 7.92 15.66 -2.51
C ARG A 109 6.85 16.03 -3.53
N VAL A 110 6.50 15.10 -4.42
CA VAL A 110 5.49 15.34 -5.48
C VAL A 110 4.12 15.66 -4.86
N ILE A 111 3.72 14.89 -3.84
CA ILE A 111 2.43 15.11 -3.16
C ILE A 111 2.39 16.51 -2.51
N LEU A 112 3.46 16.90 -1.81
CA LEU A 112 3.54 18.19 -1.12
C LEU A 112 3.61 19.38 -2.10
N GLU A 113 4.31 19.24 -3.22
CA GLU A 113 4.35 20.24 -4.29
C GLU A 113 2.96 20.46 -4.91
N LEU A 114 2.23 19.39 -5.26
CA LEU A 114 0.87 19.50 -5.79
C LEU A 114 -0.08 20.16 -4.78
N LEU A 115 0.04 19.81 -3.50
CA LEU A 115 -0.74 20.44 -2.42
C LEU A 115 -0.44 21.94 -2.30
N ALA A 116 0.83 22.33 -2.39
CA ALA A 116 1.23 23.74 -2.36
C ALA A 116 0.63 24.55 -3.52
N GLU A 117 0.35 23.90 -4.65
CA GLU A 117 -0.34 24.47 -5.81
C GLU A 117 -1.87 24.38 -5.73
N GLY A 118 -2.42 24.04 -4.56
CA GLY A 118 -3.86 23.94 -4.33
C GLY A 118 -4.52 22.71 -4.96
N ARG A 119 -3.73 21.72 -5.40
CA ARG A 119 -4.22 20.53 -6.10
C ARG A 119 -4.49 19.40 -5.10
N ALA A 120 -5.53 19.55 -4.28
CA ALA A 120 -5.82 18.65 -3.16
C ALA A 120 -6.57 17.34 -3.53
N GLY A 121 -6.91 17.13 -4.81
CA GLY A 121 -7.63 15.97 -5.32
C GLY A 121 -9.00 16.33 -5.91
N ARG A 122 -9.82 15.31 -6.19
CA ARG A 122 -11.09 15.43 -6.92
C ARG A 122 -12.07 16.43 -6.29
N ARG A 123 -12.19 16.43 -4.95
CA ARG A 123 -13.10 17.36 -4.23
C ARG A 123 -12.70 18.84 -4.37
N ALA A 124 -11.42 19.11 -4.65
CA ALA A 124 -10.92 20.46 -4.92
C ALA A 124 -10.94 20.81 -6.41
N GLY A 125 -11.43 19.91 -7.28
CA GLY A 125 -11.42 20.08 -8.73
C GLY A 125 -10.06 19.81 -9.40
N ALA A 126 -9.00 19.62 -8.61
CA ALA A 126 -7.64 19.48 -9.13
C ALA A 126 -6.75 18.63 -8.21
N GLY A 127 -5.99 17.70 -8.79
CA GLY A 127 -4.98 16.85 -8.16
C GLY A 127 -3.92 16.45 -9.18
N PHE A 128 -3.57 15.16 -9.29
CA PHE A 128 -2.85 14.65 -10.47
C PHE A 128 -3.66 14.82 -11.75
N TYR A 129 -4.98 14.89 -11.63
CA TYR A 129 -5.91 15.21 -12.70
C TYR A 129 -6.48 16.61 -12.56
N ASP A 130 -6.86 17.21 -13.69
CA ASP A 130 -7.88 18.25 -13.72
C ASP A 130 -9.25 17.56 -13.79
N HIS A 131 -10.17 17.92 -12.90
CA HIS A 131 -11.52 17.31 -12.81
C HIS A 131 -12.59 18.31 -13.28
N ASP A 132 -13.48 17.83 -14.14
CA ASP A 132 -14.65 18.57 -14.63
C ASP A 132 -15.88 17.65 -14.56
N GLY A 133 -16.59 17.70 -13.42
CA GLY A 133 -17.66 16.74 -13.11
C GLY A 133 -17.14 15.30 -13.04
N ASP A 134 -17.61 14.47 -13.98
CA ASP A 134 -17.17 13.08 -14.14
C ASP A 134 -16.01 12.94 -15.14
N ALA A 135 -15.73 13.97 -15.95
CA ALA A 135 -14.58 13.98 -16.84
C ALA A 135 -13.31 14.29 -16.04
N ARG A 136 -12.22 13.61 -16.38
CA ARG A 136 -10.89 13.88 -15.82
C ARG A 136 -9.82 13.77 -16.88
N ARG A 137 -8.80 14.61 -16.77
CA ARG A 137 -7.61 14.58 -17.63
C ARG A 137 -6.36 14.70 -16.79
N LEU A 138 -5.31 13.96 -17.11
CA LEU A 138 -4.02 14.14 -16.44
C LEU A 138 -3.55 15.59 -16.62
N TRP A 139 -3.16 16.20 -15.51
CA TRP A 139 -2.79 17.60 -15.51
C TRP A 139 -1.51 17.83 -16.34
N PRO A 140 -1.50 18.76 -17.31
CA PRO A 140 -0.32 19.02 -18.13
C PRO A 140 0.91 19.44 -17.33
N GLY A 141 0.72 20.02 -16.14
CA GLY A 141 1.82 20.41 -15.25
C GLY A 141 2.69 19.24 -14.79
N LEU A 142 2.18 18.00 -14.82
CA LEU A 142 2.98 16.80 -14.52
C LEU A 142 4.14 16.59 -15.51
N SER A 143 4.11 17.21 -16.69
CA SER A 143 5.21 17.16 -17.67
C SER A 143 6.54 17.69 -17.10
N ARG A 144 6.51 18.54 -16.08
CA ARG A 144 7.72 19.05 -15.40
C ARG A 144 8.56 17.98 -14.74
N TYR A 145 7.96 16.85 -14.36
CA TYR A 145 8.70 15.73 -13.77
C TYR A 145 9.26 14.79 -14.83
N ARG A 146 8.74 14.83 -16.06
CA ARG A 146 9.01 13.82 -17.09
C ARG A 146 10.50 13.80 -17.44
N GLN A 147 11.06 12.59 -17.41
CA GLN A 147 12.41 12.31 -17.87
C GLN A 147 12.38 11.09 -18.80
N ALA A 148 13.49 10.84 -19.50
CA ALA A 148 13.64 9.59 -20.22
C ALA A 148 13.68 8.44 -19.20
N SER A 149 12.73 7.51 -19.30
CA SER A 149 12.67 6.32 -18.47
C SER A 149 12.52 5.10 -19.37
N ASP A 150 13.29 4.07 -19.09
CA ASP A 150 13.22 2.74 -19.71
C ASP A 150 12.29 1.78 -18.95
N LEU A 151 11.61 2.26 -17.91
CA LEU A 151 10.73 1.45 -17.08
C LEU A 151 9.58 0.90 -17.92
N SER A 152 9.50 -0.43 -18.02
CA SER A 152 8.43 -1.12 -18.72
C SER A 152 7.13 -1.12 -17.92
N LEU A 153 6.00 -1.34 -18.62
CA LEU A 153 4.68 -1.46 -17.99
C LEU A 153 4.66 -2.58 -16.93
N ILE A 154 5.31 -3.71 -17.22
CA ILE A 154 5.45 -4.85 -16.31
C ILE A 154 6.31 -4.48 -15.09
N GLY A 155 7.45 -3.81 -15.31
CA GLY A 155 8.33 -3.39 -14.22
C GLY A 155 7.68 -2.36 -13.29
N ALA A 156 6.91 -1.43 -13.84
CA ALA A 156 6.11 -0.49 -13.04
C ALA A 156 5.00 -1.22 -12.25
N GLY A 157 4.33 -2.21 -12.86
CA GLY A 157 3.33 -3.03 -12.18
C GLY A 157 3.92 -3.85 -11.01
N GLU A 158 5.11 -4.42 -11.22
CA GLU A 158 5.87 -5.13 -10.19
C GLU A 158 6.21 -4.22 -9.00
N ARG A 159 6.62 -2.97 -9.25
CA ARG A 159 6.90 -2.00 -8.17
C ARG A 159 5.70 -1.83 -7.24
N PHE A 160 4.49 -1.74 -7.77
CA PHE A 160 3.28 -1.68 -6.93
C PHE A 160 3.06 -2.94 -6.09
N LEU A 161 3.17 -4.11 -6.71
CA LEU A 161 2.98 -5.39 -6.00
C LEU A 161 4.01 -5.54 -4.86
N LEU A 162 5.29 -5.30 -5.15
CA LEU A 162 6.37 -5.55 -4.21
C LEU A 162 6.49 -4.48 -3.12
N VAL A 163 6.12 -3.21 -3.37
CA VAL A 163 6.10 -2.19 -2.32
C VAL A 163 4.98 -2.47 -1.30
N GLN A 164 3.82 -2.93 -1.76
CA GLN A 164 2.72 -3.31 -0.87
C GLN A 164 3.07 -4.56 -0.06
N ILE A 165 3.72 -5.56 -0.67
CA ILE A 165 4.21 -6.75 0.05
C ILE A 165 5.24 -6.37 1.10
N ALA A 166 6.18 -5.46 0.78
CA ALA A 166 7.14 -4.96 1.76
C ALA A 166 6.43 -4.38 2.99
N GLU A 167 5.36 -3.61 2.78
CA GLU A 167 4.59 -3.03 3.87
C GLU A 167 3.74 -4.06 4.64
N VAL A 168 3.17 -5.05 3.94
CA VAL A 168 2.49 -6.19 4.56
C VAL A 168 3.44 -6.93 5.49
N LEU A 169 4.65 -7.26 5.05
CA LEU A 169 5.64 -7.95 5.86
C LEU A 169 6.07 -7.12 7.08
N ARG A 170 6.20 -5.79 6.94
CA ARG A 170 6.43 -4.89 8.09
C ARG A 170 5.26 -4.92 9.06
N ALA A 171 4.03 -4.88 8.58
CA ALA A 171 2.84 -4.97 9.42
C ALA A 171 2.76 -6.31 10.18
N VAL A 172 3.21 -7.41 9.58
CA VAL A 172 3.34 -8.71 10.24
C VAL A 172 4.42 -8.66 11.32
N ARG A 173 5.64 -8.19 10.99
CA ARG A 173 6.74 -8.03 11.96
C ARG A 173 6.34 -7.17 13.15
N ASP A 174 5.68 -6.04 12.89
CA ASP A 174 5.24 -5.09 13.91
C ASP A 174 4.05 -5.62 14.73
N GLY A 175 3.54 -6.81 14.39
CA GLY A 175 2.43 -7.48 15.06
C GLY A 175 1.08 -6.77 14.87
N VAL A 176 0.93 -5.98 13.81
CA VAL A 176 -0.32 -5.27 13.47
C VAL A 176 -1.39 -6.27 13.04
N ILE A 177 -1.01 -7.23 12.21
CA ILE A 177 -1.88 -8.26 11.67
C ILE A 177 -1.16 -9.61 11.76
N GLY A 178 -1.91 -10.70 11.90
CA GLY A 178 -1.32 -12.00 12.22
C GLY A 178 -2.07 -13.19 11.65
N SER A 179 -2.81 -13.02 10.56
CA SER A 179 -3.50 -14.09 9.84
C SER A 179 -3.32 -13.87 8.35
N ALA A 180 -2.81 -14.87 7.63
CA ALA A 180 -2.64 -14.79 6.18
C ALA A 180 -3.98 -14.53 5.46
N ALA A 181 -5.06 -15.15 5.93
CA ALA A 181 -6.39 -14.95 5.37
C ALA A 181 -6.89 -13.51 5.56
N GLU A 182 -6.74 -12.94 6.75
CA GLU A 182 -7.14 -11.54 7.02
C GLU A 182 -6.29 -10.54 6.21
N ILE A 183 -4.99 -10.82 6.05
CA ILE A 183 -4.08 -10.02 5.22
C ILE A 183 -4.55 -10.02 3.77
N ASN A 184 -4.81 -11.21 3.21
CA ASN A 184 -5.20 -11.37 1.82
C ASN A 184 -6.54 -10.72 1.52
N VAL A 185 -7.57 -11.03 2.32
CA VAL A 185 -8.92 -10.44 2.17
C VAL A 185 -8.85 -8.92 2.36
N GLY A 186 -8.15 -8.46 3.40
CA GLY A 186 -8.03 -7.03 3.68
C GLY A 186 -7.38 -6.24 2.54
N ALA A 187 -6.26 -6.73 2.01
CA ALA A 187 -5.57 -6.07 0.90
C ALA A 187 -6.41 -6.06 -0.38
N VAL A 188 -7.04 -7.18 -0.72
CA VAL A 188 -7.88 -7.30 -1.93
C VAL A 188 -9.10 -6.39 -1.84
N GLU A 189 -9.84 -6.44 -0.74
CA GLU A 189 -11.12 -5.74 -0.62
C GLU A 189 -10.97 -4.24 -0.31
N ALA A 190 -9.91 -3.83 0.41
CA ALA A 190 -9.80 -2.46 0.89
C ALA A 190 -8.68 -1.64 0.23
N THR A 191 -7.62 -2.26 -0.30
CA THR A 191 -6.55 -1.53 -1.00
C THR A 191 -6.58 -1.73 -2.51
N GLY A 192 -7.43 -2.62 -3.01
CA GLY A 192 -7.50 -2.96 -4.43
C GLY A 192 -6.33 -3.84 -4.90
N PHE A 193 -5.65 -4.55 -3.99
CA PHE A 193 -4.59 -5.49 -4.38
C PHE A 193 -5.15 -6.49 -5.41
N PRO A 194 -4.42 -6.83 -6.49
CA PRO A 194 -5.03 -7.52 -7.63
C PRO A 194 -5.68 -8.86 -7.27
N ARG A 195 -6.99 -8.98 -7.53
CA ARG A 195 -7.82 -10.13 -7.12
C ARG A 195 -7.30 -11.47 -7.63
N TRP A 196 -6.76 -11.50 -8.84
CA TRP A 196 -6.24 -12.73 -9.47
C TRP A 196 -5.07 -13.36 -8.71
N THR A 197 -4.42 -12.61 -7.83
CA THR A 197 -3.30 -13.09 -7.01
C THR A 197 -3.72 -13.85 -5.75
N GLY A 198 -5.00 -13.73 -5.35
CA GLY A 198 -5.48 -14.20 -4.04
C GLY A 198 -5.03 -13.36 -2.84
N GLY A 199 -4.31 -12.25 -3.07
CA GLY A 199 -3.77 -11.37 -2.03
C GLY A 199 -2.24 -11.48 -1.88
N PRO A 200 -1.60 -10.57 -1.13
CA PRO A 200 -0.14 -10.43 -1.10
C PRO A 200 0.61 -11.65 -0.57
N ILE A 201 0.06 -12.40 0.40
CA ILE A 201 0.72 -13.61 0.91
C ILE A 201 0.63 -14.73 -0.13
N THR A 202 -0.55 -14.91 -0.72
CA THR A 202 -0.75 -15.93 -1.78
C THR A 202 0.06 -15.61 -3.03
N TYR A 203 0.17 -14.33 -3.39
CA TYR A 203 1.04 -13.89 -4.47
C TYR A 203 2.52 -14.22 -4.20
N LEU A 204 2.97 -14.01 -2.95
CA LEU A 204 4.33 -14.33 -2.54
C LEU A 204 4.61 -15.84 -2.63
N ASP A 205 3.64 -16.67 -2.25
CA ASP A 205 3.72 -18.13 -2.45
C ASP A 205 3.77 -18.49 -3.95
N LEU A 206 2.98 -17.82 -4.78
CA LEU A 206 2.92 -18.05 -6.23
C LEU A 206 4.24 -17.73 -6.94
N ILE A 207 4.89 -16.61 -6.62
CA ILE A 207 6.16 -16.21 -7.25
C ILE A 207 7.37 -16.92 -6.65
N GLY A 208 7.21 -17.55 -5.49
CA GLY A 208 8.28 -18.14 -4.70
C GLY A 208 8.99 -17.14 -3.78
N HIS A 209 9.22 -17.54 -2.53
CA HIS A 209 9.77 -16.68 -1.48
C HIS A 209 11.17 -16.16 -1.78
N GLU A 210 12.05 -17.02 -2.29
CA GLU A 210 13.44 -16.65 -2.63
C GLU A 210 13.49 -15.70 -3.83
N ALA A 211 12.75 -16.01 -4.89
CA ALA A 211 12.65 -15.16 -6.07
C ALA A 211 12.04 -13.79 -5.72
N GLY A 212 10.99 -13.77 -4.89
CA GLY A 212 10.40 -12.53 -4.38
C GLY A 212 11.40 -11.69 -3.59
N LEU A 213 12.18 -12.31 -2.70
CA LEU A 213 13.20 -11.61 -1.92
C LEU A 213 14.32 -11.02 -2.79
N LEU A 214 14.78 -11.75 -3.82
CA LEU A 214 15.77 -11.25 -4.77
C LEU A 214 15.25 -10.04 -5.53
N ARG A 215 14.02 -10.10 -6.06
CA ARG A 215 13.36 -8.99 -6.77
C ARG A 215 13.20 -7.77 -5.86
N ALA A 216 12.77 -7.99 -4.61
CA ALA A 216 12.65 -6.91 -3.61
C ALA A 216 13.99 -6.24 -3.28
N ARG A 217 15.08 -7.01 -3.18
CA ARG A 217 16.42 -6.47 -2.96
C ARG A 217 16.93 -5.65 -4.14
N ASP A 218 16.70 -6.13 -5.36
CA ASP A 218 17.06 -5.39 -6.57
C ASP A 218 16.29 -4.06 -6.66
N LEU A 219 14.98 -4.06 -6.41
CA LEU A 219 14.21 -2.82 -6.30
C LEU A 219 14.69 -1.93 -5.15
N ALA A 220 15.08 -2.50 -4.02
CA ALA A 220 15.60 -1.73 -2.90
C ALA A 220 16.95 -1.06 -3.23
N ALA A 221 17.81 -1.72 -4.01
CA ALA A 221 19.07 -1.16 -4.48
C ALA A 221 18.84 -0.03 -5.50
N ARG A 222 17.90 -0.20 -6.43
CA ARG A 222 17.64 0.77 -7.50
C ARG A 222 16.79 1.96 -7.06
N HIS A 223 15.84 1.74 -6.17
CA HIS A 223 14.83 2.73 -5.82
C HIS A 223 14.86 3.11 -4.34
N GLY A 224 15.47 2.33 -3.46
CA GLY A 224 15.67 2.68 -2.06
C GLY A 224 14.91 1.80 -1.06
N PRO A 225 15.06 2.07 0.25
CA PRO A 225 14.74 1.12 1.32
C PRO A 225 13.25 0.78 1.48
N ARG A 226 12.34 1.50 0.81
CA ARG A 226 10.90 1.21 0.83
C ARG A 226 10.55 -0.17 0.27
N PHE A 227 11.39 -0.74 -0.58
CA PHE A 227 11.27 -2.12 -1.06
C PHE A 227 11.94 -3.15 -0.18
N ALA A 228 12.77 -2.73 0.79
CA ALA A 228 13.47 -3.65 1.67
C ALA A 228 12.48 -4.38 2.57
N TRP A 229 12.54 -5.72 2.51
CA TRP A 229 11.73 -6.58 3.37
C TRP A 229 12.36 -6.68 4.76
N PRO A 230 11.55 -6.85 5.82
CA PRO A 230 12.02 -6.84 7.20
C PRO A 230 12.69 -8.17 7.62
N VAL A 231 13.39 -8.82 6.70
CA VAL A 231 14.02 -10.14 6.86
C VAL A 231 15.36 -10.17 6.14
N ALA A 232 16.34 -10.88 6.72
CA ALA A 232 17.68 -10.93 6.17
C ALA A 232 17.79 -11.88 4.97
N ASP A 233 17.07 -13.01 4.98
CA ASP A 233 17.15 -14.08 3.99
C ASP A 233 15.81 -14.84 3.85
N ALA A 234 15.81 -15.88 3.01
CA ALA A 234 14.62 -16.71 2.78
C ALA A 234 14.18 -17.47 4.04
N SER A 235 15.10 -17.87 4.91
CA SER A 235 14.78 -18.54 6.18
C SER A 235 14.08 -17.58 7.15
N GLY A 236 14.53 -16.32 7.23
CA GLY A 236 13.86 -15.27 7.98
C GLY A 236 12.47 -14.96 7.45
N LEU A 237 12.29 -14.97 6.12
CA LEU A 237 10.97 -14.84 5.50
C LEU A 237 10.04 -16.00 5.87
N ALA A 238 10.52 -17.24 5.75
CA ALA A 238 9.76 -18.42 6.11
C ALA A 238 9.36 -18.40 7.59
N ALA A 239 10.26 -18.00 8.48
CA ALA A 239 9.98 -17.85 9.91
C ALA A 239 8.91 -16.77 10.18
N LEU A 240 9.00 -15.62 9.49
CA LEU A 240 8.02 -14.55 9.61
C LEU A 240 6.63 -15.02 9.15
N LEU A 241 6.55 -15.71 8.01
CA LEU A 241 5.28 -16.23 7.49
C LEU A 241 4.71 -17.36 8.35
N ALA A 242 5.57 -18.23 8.89
CA ALA A 242 5.18 -19.28 9.83
C ALA A 242 4.63 -18.72 11.16
N SER A 243 4.95 -17.47 11.50
CA SER A 243 4.37 -16.80 12.68
C SER A 243 2.90 -16.40 12.51
N LEU A 244 2.39 -16.41 11.27
CA LEU A 244 0.99 -16.12 11.00
C LEU A 244 0.10 -17.24 11.53
N ARG A 245 -0.99 -16.86 12.20
CA ARG A 245 -2.02 -17.81 12.62
C ARG A 245 -2.61 -18.48 11.40
N ARG A 246 -2.75 -19.80 11.48
CA ARG A 246 -3.58 -20.56 10.55
C ARG A 246 -5.05 -20.15 10.75
N PRO A 247 -5.88 -20.21 9.70
CA PRO A 247 -7.31 -20.02 9.87
C PRO A 247 -7.82 -20.99 10.95
N VAL A 248 -8.63 -20.47 11.86
CA VAL A 248 -9.38 -21.33 12.78
C VAL A 248 -10.31 -22.15 11.89
N ALA A 249 -10.18 -23.47 11.89
CA ALA A 249 -11.15 -24.33 11.23
C ALA A 249 -12.53 -23.90 11.76
N GLY A 250 -13.41 -23.44 10.85
CA GLY A 250 -14.79 -23.18 11.23
C GLY A 250 -15.40 -24.44 11.85
N PRO A 251 -16.47 -24.33 12.66
CA PRO A 251 -17.19 -25.51 13.08
C PRO A 251 -17.52 -26.33 11.85
N ALA A 252 -17.14 -27.61 11.86
CA ALA A 252 -17.50 -28.55 10.80
C ALA A 252 -19.02 -28.46 10.63
N ALA A 253 -19.45 -28.18 9.39
CA ALA A 253 -20.86 -28.12 9.02
C ALA A 253 -21.51 -29.50 9.17
#